data_AF-A0A851BYE0-F1
#
_entry.id   AF-A0A851BYE0-F1
#
_cell.length_a   1.000
_cell.length_b   1.000
_cell.length_c   1.000
_cell.angle_alpha   90.00
_cell.angle_beta   90.00
_cell.angle_gamma   90.00
#
_symmetry.space_group_name_H-M   'P 1'
#
loop_
_entity.id
_entity.type
_entity.pdbx_description
1 polymer ?
#
loop_
_entity_poly.entity_id
_entity_poly.type
_entity_poly.pdbx_seq_one_letter_code
_entity_poly.pdbx_strand_id
1 'polypeptide(L)' 'YGIFMEFLFGVCFVLGGLAVPFNPSPYYGVVGLVLVSVVGCEWLMSLSMSFVPLVLFLVYLGRMLVVFV' A
#
# COMPACT_ATOMS: atom_id res chain seq x y z
N TYR A 1 -17.38 3.44 16.97
CA TYR A 1 -17.39 3.68 15.51
C TYR A 1 -15.98 3.88 14.95
N GLY A 2 -15.12 4.73 15.54
CA GLY A 2 -13.76 4.96 15.03
C GLY A 2 -12.88 3.71 14.88
N ILE A 3 -12.90 2.80 15.87
CA ILE A 3 -12.07 1.57 15.85
C ILE A 3 -12.34 0.64 14.64
N PHE A 4 -13.57 0.64 14.12
CA PHE A 4 -13.95 -0.22 13.01
C PHE A 4 -13.43 0.32 11.67
N MET A 5 -13.38 1.65 11.53
CA MET A 5 -12.81 2.29 10.34
C MET A 5 -11.30 2.05 10.26
N GLU A 6 -10.57 2.24 11.37
CA GLU A 6 -9.14 1.91 11.48
C GLU A 6 -8.82 0.48 11.02
N PHE A 7 -9.64 -0.49 11.48
CA PHE A 7 -9.48 -1.88 11.11
C PHE A 7 -9.74 -2.13 9.62
N LEU A 8 -10.78 -1.50 9.06
CA LEU A 8 -11.12 -1.61 7.63
C LEU A 8 -9.98 -1.07 6.76
N PHE A 9 -9.44 0.10 7.10
CA PHE A 9 -8.29 0.70 6.39
C PHE A 9 -7.05 -0.21 6.48
N GLY A 10 -6.76 -0.80 7.64
CA GLY A 10 -5.67 -1.76 7.80
C GLY A 10 -5.84 -3.04 6.97
N VAL A 11 -7.05 -3.59 6.89
CA VAL A 11 -7.35 -4.76 6.04
C VAL A 11 -7.20 -4.41 4.56
N CYS A 12 -7.70 -3.25 4.12
CA CYS A 12 -7.51 -2.76 2.75
C CYS A 12 -6.03 -2.55 2.41
N PHE A 13 -5.22 -2.06 3.34
CA PHE A 13 -3.78 -1.90 3.16
C PHE A 13 -3.06 -3.24 2.95
N VAL A 14 -3.39 -4.25 3.77
CA VAL A 14 -2.82 -5.61 3.62
C VAL A 14 -3.26 -6.26 2.31
N LEU A 15 -4.54 -6.17 1.95
CA LEU A 15 -5.04 -6.73 0.68
C LEU A 15 -4.41 -6.06 -0.55
N GLY A 16 -4.23 -4.74 -0.52
CA GLY A 16 -3.56 -4.02 -1.59
C GLY A 16 -2.08 -4.39 -1.72
N GLY A 17 -1.39 -4.64 -0.60
CA GLY A 17 0.00 -5.12 -0.59
C GLY A 17 0.12 -6.55 -1.12
N LEU A 18 -0.84 -7.42 -0.80
CA LEU A 18 -0.91 -8.78 -1.33
C LEU A 18 -1.22 -8.80 -2.83
N ALA A 19 -1.97 -7.83 -3.35
CA ALA A 19 -2.28 -7.76 -4.79
C ALA A 19 -1.05 -7.53 -5.67
N VAL A 20 0.06 -7.01 -5.13
CA VAL A 20 1.29 -6.72 -5.90
C VAL A 20 1.99 -7.99 -6.41
N PRO A 21 2.18 -9.06 -5.62
CA PRO A 21 2.77 -10.31 -6.11
C PRO A 21 1.82 -11.24 -6.87
N PHE A 22 0.50 -11.04 -6.84
CA PHE A 22 -0.46 -12.07 -7.29
C PHE A 22 -0.67 -12.22 -8.81
N ASN A 23 0.03 -11.47 -9.66
CA ASN A 23 0.09 -11.74 -11.09
C ASN A 23 1.40 -11.17 -11.69
N PRO A 24 2.08 -11.89 -12.61
CA PRO A 24 3.37 -11.48 -13.17
C PRO A 24 3.30 -10.24 -14.07
N SER A 25 2.12 -9.62 -14.26
CA SER A 25 1.99 -8.44 -15.10
C SER A 25 2.26 -7.16 -14.29
N PRO A 26 3.25 -6.35 -14.69
CA PRO A 26 3.67 -5.15 -13.94
C PRO A 26 2.56 -4.10 -13.78
N TYR A 27 1.53 -4.13 -14.63
CA TYR A 27 0.35 -3.26 -14.53
C TYR A 27 -0.44 -3.46 -13.23
N TYR A 28 -0.62 -4.70 -12.77
CA TYR A 28 -1.36 -4.96 -11.53
C TYR A 28 -0.58 -4.50 -10.29
N GLY A 29 0.75 -4.58 -10.34
CA GLY A 29 1.62 -4.07 -9.28
C GLY A 29 1.49 -2.55 -9.08
N VAL A 30 1.48 -1.79 -10.18
CA VAL A 30 1.30 -0.32 -10.12
C VAL A 30 -0.07 0.06 -9.56
N VAL A 31 -1.14 -0.60 -10.01
CA VAL A 31 -2.51 -0.34 -9.52
C VAL A 31 -2.64 -0.66 -8.03
N GLY A 32 -2.07 -1.79 -7.57
CA GLY A 32 -2.03 -2.16 -6.16
C GLY A 32 -1.26 -1.16 -5.30
N LEU A 33 -0.13 -0.64 -5.81
CA LEU A 33 0.68 0.39 -5.13
C LEU A 33 -0.07 1.72 -4.96
N VAL A 34 -0.77 2.18 -6.00
CA VAL A 34 -1.56 3.42 -5.93
C VAL A 34 -2.66 3.28 -4.87
N LEU A 35 -3.40 2.17 -4.89
CA LEU A 35 -4.46 1.90 -3.90
C LEU A 35 -3.91 1.82 -2.46
N VAL A 36 -2.80 1.12 -2.25
CA VAL A 36 -2.10 1.03 -0.95
C VAL A 36 -1.66 2.40 -0.44
N SER A 37 -1.14 3.25 -1.32
CA SER A 37 -0.64 4.57 -0.93
C SER A 37 -1.74 5.52 -0.47
N VAL A 38 -2.90 5.49 -1.14
CA VAL A 38 -4.06 6.35 -0.80
C VAL A 38 -4.70 5.88 0.51
N VAL A 39 -4.97 4.58 0.62
CA VAL A 39 -5.59 3.98 1.82
C VAL A 39 -4.65 4.08 3.03
N GLY A 40 -3.35 3.89 2.83
CA GLY A 40 -2.35 4.03 3.88
C GLY A 40 -2.11 5.48 4.31
N CYS A 41 -2.27 6.47 3.42
CA CYS A 41 -2.24 7.89 3.73
C CYS A 41 -3.37 8.27 4.69
N GLU A 42 -4.60 7.89 4.35
CA GLU A 42 -5.80 8.11 5.17
C GLU A 42 -5.67 7.45 6.55
N TRP A 43 -5.13 6.23 6.60
CA TRP A 43 -4.95 5.51 7.86
C TRP A 43 -3.86 6.14 8.76
N LEU A 44 -2.71 6.53 8.18
CA LEU A 44 -1.62 7.16 8.93
C LEU A 44 -1.99 8.55 9.44
N MET A 45 -2.81 9.31 8.71
CA MET A 45 -3.34 10.59 9.18
C MET A 45 -4.15 10.42 10.48
N SER A 46 -4.90 9.32 10.63
CA SER A 46 -5.65 9.02 11.85
C SER A 46 -4.76 8.63 13.04
N LEU A 47 -3.59 8.05 12.79
CA LEU A 47 -2.63 7.63 13.82
C LEU A 47 -1.60 8.69 14.17
N SER A 48 -1.65 9.88 13.55
CA SER A 48 -0.63 10.95 13.70
C SER A 48 0.81 10.44 13.48
N MET A 49 0.97 9.36 12.72
CA MET A 49 2.26 8.75 12.42
C MET A 49 2.73 9.18 11.02
N SER A 50 4.03 9.47 10.95
CA SER A 50 4.66 10.13 9.80
C SER A 50 4.65 9.26 8.54
N PHE A 51 4.37 9.89 7.40
CA PHE A 51 4.27 9.36 6.03
C PHE A 51 5.54 8.65 5.49
N VAL A 52 6.67 8.82 6.17
CA VAL A 52 8.02 8.44 5.72
C VAL A 52 8.24 6.93 5.51
N PRO A 53 7.81 6.01 6.40
CA PRO A 53 7.99 4.57 6.19
C PRO A 53 7.18 4.04 5.00
N LEU A 54 6.03 4.65 4.70
CA LEU A 54 5.16 4.25 3.61
C LEU A 54 5.78 4.61 2.26
N VAL A 55 6.38 5.79 2.14
CA VAL A 55 7.17 6.18 0.96
C VAL A 55 8.37 5.27 0.76
N LEU A 56 9.11 4.92 1.84
CA LEU A 56 10.25 4.00 1.75
C LEU A 56 9.83 2.60 1.31
N PHE A 57 8.68 2.12 1.79
CA PHE A 57 8.09 0.85 1.34
C PHE A 57 7.72 0.88 -0.15
N LEU A 58 7.08 1.96 -0.62
CA LEU A 58 6.70 2.14 -2.03
C LEU A 58 7.93 2.19 -2.96
N VAL A 59 9.01 2.88 -2.57
CA VAL A 59 10.26 2.95 -3.36
C VAL A 59 10.94 1.58 -3.44
N TYR A 60 10.96 0.82 -2.34
CA TYR A 60 11.54 -0.52 -2.30
C TYR A 60 10.78 -1.50 -3.19
N LEU A 61 9.44 -1.53 -3.09
CA LEU A 61 8.60 -2.39 -3.92
C LEU A 61 8.62 -1.98 -5.40
N GLY A 62 8.62 -0.68 -5.70
CA GLY A 62 8.73 -0.17 -7.07
C GLY A 62 10.05 -0.55 -7.75
N ARG A 63 11.15 -0.57 -6.98
CA ARG A 63 12.43 -1.09 -7.47
C ARG A 63 12.39 -2.57 -7.79
N MET A 64 11.64 -3.38 -7.03
CA MET A 64 11.45 -4.79 -7.34
C MET A 64 10.67 -5.00 -8.63
N LEU A 65 9.65 -4.17 -8.90
CA LEU A 65 8.86 -4.24 -10.15
C LEU A 65 9.67 -3.90 -11.42
N VAL A 66 10.69 -3.04 -11.32
CA VAL A 66 11.58 -2.69 -12.46
C VAL A 66 12.57 -3.81 -12.81
N VAL A 67 12.97 -4.63 -11.84
CA VAL A 67 13.91 -5.75 -12.09
C VAL A 67 13.24 -6.91 -12.84
N PHE A 68 11.91 -6.96 -12.84
CA PHE A 68 11.13 -7.96 -13.57
C PHE A 68 10.60 -7.46 -14.93
N VAL A 69 10.99 -6.26 -15.39
CA VAL A 69 10.71 -5.76 -16.75
C VAL A 69 11.77 -6.18 -17.76
#